data_AF-A0A849ZL37-F1
#
_entry.id   AF-A0A849ZL37-F1
#
_cell.length_a   1.000
_cell.length_b   1.000
_cell.length_c   1.000
_cell.angle_alpha   90.00
_cell.angle_beta   90.00
_cell.angle_gamma   90.00
#
_symmetry.space_group_name_H-M   'P 1'
#
loop_
_entity.id
_entity.type
_entity.pdbx_description
1 polymer ?
#
loop_
_entity_poly.entity_id
_entity_poly.type
_entity_poly.pdbx_seq_one_letter_code
_entity_poly.pdbx_strand_id
1 'polypeptide(L)' 'MRILVTGATGFLGSRLVWTLWRKGHTLWLLTRTASPPPMQAHLAALAGLFGSPARRPPPSP' A
#
# COMPACT_ATOMS: atom_id res chain seq x y z
N MET A 1 -9.83 -10.23 -2.21
CA MET A 1 -9.57 -10.36 -0.77
C MET A 1 -8.89 -9.09 -0.27
N ARG A 2 -8.96 -8.80 1.04
CA ARG A 2 -8.30 -7.65 1.68
C ARG A 2 -7.02 -8.14 2.36
N ILE A 3 -5.87 -7.58 2.02
CA ILE A 3 -4.56 -8.09 2.46
C ILE A 3 -3.73 -6.94 3.03
N LEU A 4 -3.21 -7.12 4.24
CA LEU A 4 -2.20 -6.23 4.83
C LEU A 4 -0.80 -6.74 4.45
N VAL A 5 0.02 -5.88 3.86
CA VAL A 5 1.41 -6.18 3.52
C VAL A 5 2.33 -5.34 4.39
N THR A 6 3.09 -6.02 5.24
CA THR A 6 4.17 -5.42 6.02
C THR A 6 5.46 -5.44 5.21
N GLY A 7 6.27 -4.39 5.29
CA GLY A 7 7.52 -4.32 4.52
C GLY A 7 7.27 -4.21 3.01
N ALA A 8 6.16 -3.58 2.61
CA ALA A 8 5.80 -3.33 1.21
C ALA A 8 6.88 -2.54 0.44
N THR A 9 7.74 -1.82 1.17
CA THR A 9 8.90 -1.07 0.66
C THR A 9 10.15 -1.94 0.47
N GLY A 10 10.14 -3.20 0.90
CA GLY A 10 11.28 -4.11 0.75
C GLY A 10 11.36 -4.72 -0.65
N PHE A 11 12.48 -5.38 -0.95
CA PHE A 11 12.71 -6.04 -2.24
C PHE A 11 11.61 -7.05 -2.61
N LEU A 12 11.20 -7.90 -1.65
CA LEU A 12 10.12 -8.86 -1.86
C LEU A 12 8.74 -8.21 -1.77
N GLY A 13 8.57 -7.27 -0.82
CA GLY A 13 7.29 -6.60 -0.59
C GLY A 13 6.79 -5.86 -1.81
N SER A 14 7.66 -5.13 -2.51
CA SER A 14 7.28 -4.37 -3.71
C SER A 14 6.78 -5.27 -4.84
N ARG A 15 7.49 -6.38 -5.08
CA ARG A 15 7.09 -7.39 -6.08
C ARG A 15 5.78 -8.09 -5.70
N LEU A 16 5.63 -8.44 -4.42
CA LEU A 16 4.42 -9.09 -3.91
C LEU A 16 3.19 -8.19 -4.06
N VAL A 17 3.30 -6.91 -3.71
CA VAL A 17 2.22 -5.92 -3.87
C VAL A 17 1.75 -5.86 -5.33
N TRP A 18 2.68 -5.81 -6.27
CA TRP A 18 2.34 -5.77 -7.70
C TRP A 18 1.61 -7.04 -8.15
N THR A 19 2.07 -8.22 -7.72
CA THR A 19 1.41 -9.50 -8.04
C THR A 19 0.01 -9.61 -7.43
N LEU A 20 -0.15 -9.24 -6.16
CA LEU A 20 -1.46 -9.32 -5.48
C LEU A 20 -2.45 -8.31 -6.07
N TRP A 21 -1.97 -7.13 -6.45
CA TRP A 21 -2.80 -6.15 -7.15
C TRP A 21 -3.31 -6.67 -8.50
N ARG A 22 -2.41 -7.22 -9.32
CA ARG A 22 -2.79 -7.82 -10.61
C ARG A 22 -3.82 -8.96 -10.49
N LYS A 23 -3.91 -9.57 -9.33
CA LYS A 23 -4.92 -10.61 -9.00
C LYS A 23 -6.24 -10.02 -8.48
N GLY A 24 -6.41 -8.70 -8.48
CA GLY A 24 -7.64 -8.02 -8.06
C GLY A 24 -7.85 -7.99 -6.55
N HIS A 25 -6.78 -8.06 -5.76
CA HIS A 25 -6.87 -7.93 -4.31
C HIS A 25 -6.83 -6.46 -3.86
N THR A 26 -7.55 -6.15 -2.78
CA THR A 26 -7.47 -4.86 -2.09
C THR A 26 -6.33 -4.91 -1.09
N LEU A 27 -5.37 -3.99 -1.19
CA LEU A 27 -4.15 -4.02 -0.39
C LEU A 27 -4.08 -2.86 0.58
N TRP A 28 -3.61 -3.14 1.80
CA TRP A 28 -3.14 -2.16 2.76
C TRP A 28 -1.66 -2.34 2.97
N LEU A 29 -0.90 -1.26 2.88
CA LEU A 29 0.55 -1.32 2.93
C LEU A 29 1.02 -0.64 4.20
N LEU A 30 1.65 -1.40 5.10
CA LEU A 30 2.26 -0.85 6.30
C LEU A 30 3.68 -0.39 5.98
N THR A 31 3.89 0.92 6.06
CA THR A 31 5.19 1.55 5.85
C THR A 31 5.63 2.29 7.11
N ARG A 32 6.94 2.49 7.23
CA ARG A 32 7.51 3.37 8.27
C ARG A 32 7.63 4.77 7.71
N THR A 33 7.37 5.79 8.54
CA THR A 33 7.47 7.21 8.19
C THR A 33 8.83 7.61 7.62
N ALA A 34 9.89 6.89 8.03
CA ALA A 34 11.27 7.08 7.56
C ALA A 34 11.63 6.32 6.27
N SER A 35 10.65 5.82 5.51
CA SER A 35 10.94 5.15 4.23
C SER A 35 11.48 6.17 3.21
N PRO A 36 12.52 5.83 2.44
CA PRO A 36 13.18 6.79 1.56
C PRO A 36 12.19 7.44 0.56
N PRO A 37 12.37 8.73 0.21
CA PRO A 37 11.49 9.48 -0.68
C PRO A 37 11.09 8.76 -1.99
N PRO A 38 12.01 8.13 -2.75
CA PRO A 38 11.64 7.44 -4.00
C PRO A 38 10.70 6.25 -3.77
N MET A 39 10.77 5.61 -2.60
CA MET A 39 9.92 4.48 -2.25
C MET A 39 8.52 4.95 -1.83
N GLN A 40 8.42 6.08 -1.13
CA GLN A 40 7.13 6.72 -0.88
C GLN A 40 6.47 7.16 -2.18
N ALA A 41 7.24 7.69 -3.14
CA ALA A 41 6.73 8.04 -4.47
C ALA A 41 6.22 6.82 -5.25
N HIS A 42 6.93 5.68 -5.20
CA HIS A 42 6.47 4.43 -5.81
C HIS A 42 5.14 3.95 -5.21
N LEU A 43 5.02 3.99 -3.88
CA LEU A 43 3.79 3.61 -3.20
C LEU A 43 2.65 4.62 -3.41
N ALA A 44 2.96 5.91 -3.53
CA ALA A 44 1.98 6.95 -3.85
C ALA A 44 1.48 6.83 -5.29
N ALA A 45 2.37 6.51 -6.25
CA ALA A 45 1.99 6.19 -7.62
C ALA A 45 1.07 4.96 -7.67
N LEU A 46 1.40 3.93 -6.89
CA LEU A 46 0.52 2.76 -6.71
C LEU A 46 -0.82 3.15 -6.05
N ALA A 47 -0.83 3.98 -5.00
CA ALA A 47 -2.06 4.45 -4.36
C ALA A 47 -2.93 5.29 -5.31
N GLY A 48 -2.32 6.10 -6.19
CA GLY A 48 -2.99 6.85 -7.26
C GLY A 48 -3.60 5.93 -8.32
N LEU A 49 -2.95 4.81 -8.65
CA LEU A 49 -3.47 3.76 -9.52
C LEU A 49 -4.56 2.91 -8.84
N PHE A 50 -4.58 2.83 -7.51
CA PHE A 50 -5.52 2.03 -6.73
C PHE A 50 -6.79 2.78 -6.31
N GLY A 51 -6.86 4.10 -6.55
CA GLY A 51 -7.85 4.97 -5.94
C GLY A 51 -7.59 5.08 -4.44
N SER A 52 -7.53 6.30 -3.91
CA SER A 52 -7.33 6.50 -2.47
C SER A 52 -8.37 5.67 -1.69
N PRO A 53 -7.97 4.74 -0.81
CA PRO A 53 -8.92 4.20 0.15
C PRO A 53 -9.33 5.41 0.99
N ALA A 54 -10.56 5.88 0.79
CA ALA A 54 -11.11 6.98 1.56
C ALA A 54 -10.72 6.74 3.03
N ARG A 55 -9.98 7.68 3.63
CA ARG A 55 -9.74 7.70 5.07
C ARG A 55 -11.13 7.64 5.70
N ARG A 56 -11.58 6.47 6.13
CA ARG A 56 -12.80 6.37 6.88
C ARG A 56 -12.53 7.17 8.16
N PRO A 57 -13.32 8.21 8.47
CA PRO A 57 -13.14 8.92 9.71
C PRO A 57 -13.22 7.92 10.87
N PRO A 58 -12.46 8.14 11.95
CA PRO A 58 -12.54 7.28 13.12
C PRO A 58 -14.00 7.18 13.58
N PRO A 59 -14.47 6.00 14.05
CA PRO A 59 -15.80 5.88 14.59
C PRO A 59 -15.96 6.90 15.72
N SER A 60 -17.03 7.69 15.66
CA SER A 60 -17.42 8.59 16.74
C SER A 60 -17.63 7.76 18.03
N PRO A 61 -17.25 8.30 19.20
CA PRO A 61 -17.41 7.62 20.48
C PRO A 61 -18.88 7.29 20.79
#